data_AF-A0A9I9EAN2-F1
#
_entry.id   AF-A0A9I9EAN2-F1
#
_cell.length_a   1.000
_cell.length_b   1.000
_cell.length_c   1.000
_cell.angle_alpha   90.00
_cell.angle_beta   90.00
_cell.angle_gamma   90.00
#
_symmetry.space_group_name_H-M   'P 1'
#
loop_
_entity.id
_entity.type
_entity.pdbx_description
1 polymer ?
#
loop_
_entity_poly.entity_id
_entity_poly.type
_entity_poly.pdbx_seq_one_letter_code
_entity_poly.pdbx_strand_id
1 'polypeptide(L)'
;MEGILQFAVQSVEWTYSLFWRFSTQQRMLVWGDGFYNGPIKTTKTLHPAAAAQQQHQQHQHSASLSLHRTHQLTDLYNSLSASDTLRRPTSAALSPEDLTETEWFYLLCLSFSFPPGFGLPGKAYCKKKHVWITGANEIDSKIFSRAILAKV
;
A
#
# COMPACT_ATOMS: atom_id res chain seq x y z
N MET A 1 -6.57 -12.85 -0.83
CA MET A 1 -5.24 -12.84 -0.16
C MET A 1 -5.18 -11.79 0.92
N GLU A 2 -5.96 -10.71 0.77
CA GLU A 2 -6.29 -9.70 1.78
C GLU A 2 -6.11 -10.12 3.25
N GLY A 3 -6.81 -11.14 3.77
CA GLY A 3 -6.68 -11.53 5.18
C GLY A 3 -5.26 -11.93 5.63
N ILE A 4 -4.46 -12.53 4.74
CA ILE A 4 -3.05 -12.88 5.02
C ILE A 4 -2.19 -11.62 5.01
N LEU A 5 -2.43 -10.71 4.06
CA LEU A 5 -1.70 -9.45 3.92
C LEU A 5 -1.99 -8.50 5.08
N GLN A 6 -3.25 -8.43 5.50
CA GLN A 6 -3.69 -7.74 6.70
C GLN A 6 -2.99 -8.30 7.94
N PHE A 7 -3.07 -9.61 8.14
CA PHE A 7 -2.45 -10.25 9.30
C PHE A 7 -0.94 -9.98 9.34
N ALA A 8 -0.25 -10.09 8.20
CA ALA A 8 1.18 -9.83 8.11
C ALA A 8 1.53 -8.42 8.60
N VAL A 9 0.88 -7.38 8.08
CA VAL A 9 1.22 -6.00 8.48
C VAL A 9 0.84 -5.68 9.91
N GLN A 10 -0.28 -6.23 10.41
CA GLN A 10 -0.73 -6.00 11.77
C GLN A 10 0.17 -6.70 12.80
N SER A 11 0.67 -7.89 12.47
CA SER A 11 1.53 -8.67 13.37
C SER A 11 2.89 -8.02 13.66
N VAL A 12 3.39 -7.18 12.76
CA VAL A 12 4.70 -6.52 12.88
C VAL A 12 4.61 -5.00 12.73
N GLU A 13 3.40 -4.45 12.82
CA GLU A 13 3.10 -3.01 12.75
C GLU A 13 3.71 -2.29 11.53
N TRP A 14 3.72 -2.96 10.37
CA TRP A 14 4.19 -2.35 9.13
C TRP A 14 3.14 -1.42 8.53
N THR A 15 3.62 -0.42 7.79
CA THR A 15 2.78 0.58 7.12
C THR A 15 1.93 -0.01 6.00
N TYR A 16 2.43 -1.01 5.27
CA TYR A 16 1.65 -1.69 4.24
C TYR A 16 2.30 -3.02 3.84
N SER A 17 1.55 -3.84 3.11
CA SER A 17 2.06 -5.00 2.38
C SER A 17 1.57 -4.97 0.94
N LEU A 18 2.35 -5.56 0.03
CA LEU A 18 2.04 -5.64 -1.39
C LEU A 18 2.33 -7.06 -1.87
N PHE A 19 1.43 -7.59 -2.68
CA PHE A 19 1.63 -8.86 -3.36
C PHE A 19 1.78 -8.64 -4.87
N TRP A 20 2.90 -9.14 -5.38
CA TRP A 20 3.25 -9.10 -6.79
C TRP A 20 3.00 -10.48 -7.43
N ARG A 21 2.06 -10.56 -8.37
CA ARG A 21 1.71 -11.80 -9.07
C ARG A 21 2.45 -11.89 -10.40
N PHE A 22 2.96 -13.07 -10.75
CA PHE A 22 3.48 -13.29 -12.10
C PHE A 22 2.33 -13.36 -13.12
N SER A 23 2.37 -12.50 -14.14
CA SER A 23 1.47 -12.51 -15.27
C SER A 23 2.12 -13.22 -16.46
N THR A 24 1.51 -14.31 -16.94
CA THR A 24 2.01 -15.04 -18.12
C THR A 24 1.86 -14.24 -19.40
N GLN A 25 0.78 -13.44 -19.53
CA GLN A 25 0.53 -12.58 -20.68
C GLN A 25 1.56 -11.45 -20.79
N GLN A 26 1.85 -10.78 -19.67
CA GLN A 26 2.78 -9.66 -19.66
C GLN A 26 4.23 -10.08 -19.41
N ARG A 27 4.48 -11.35 -19.03
CA ARG A 27 5.79 -11.91 -18.65
C ARG A 27 6.50 -11.11 -17.55
N MET A 28 5.73 -10.47 -16.69
CA MET A 28 6.20 -9.60 -15.61
C MET A 28 5.43 -9.89 -14.32
N LEU A 29 6.03 -9.52 -13.19
CA LEU A 29 5.34 -9.37 -11.93
C LEU A 29 4.49 -8.10 -11.98
N VAL A 30 3.20 -8.23 -11.76
CA VAL A 30 2.23 -7.14 -11.74
C VAL A 30 1.58 -7.06 -10.37
N TRP A 31 1.01 -5.91 -10.03
CA TRP A 31 0.26 -5.77 -8.79
C TRP A 31 -0.88 -6.80 -8.76
N GLY A 32 -0.97 -7.53 -7.65
CA GLY A 32 -1.99 -8.56 -7.45
C GLY A 32 -2.95 -8.20 -6.33
N ASP A 33 -2.41 -7.84 -5.17
CA ASP A 33 -3.19 -7.50 -3.97
C ASP A 33 -2.31 -6.64 -3.03
N GLY A 34 -2.87 -6.04 -1.99
CA GLY A 34 -2.15 -5.21 -1.04
C GLY A 34 -3.00 -4.85 0.18
N PHE A 35 -2.34 -4.40 1.24
CA PHE A 35 -3.02 -3.88 2.42
C PHE A 35 -2.29 -2.68 2.98
N TYR A 36 -3.01 -1.57 3.17
CA TYR A 36 -2.51 -0.35 3.78
C TYR A 36 -2.87 -0.31 5.26
N ASN A 37 -1.86 -0.11 6.11
CA ASN A 37 -1.97 -0.02 7.57
C ASN A 37 -1.22 1.22 8.11
N GLY A 38 -0.96 2.19 7.24
CA GLY A 38 -0.25 3.41 7.61
C GLY A 38 -1.15 4.45 8.27
N PRO A 39 -0.59 5.62 8.61
CA PRO A 39 -1.38 6.73 9.14
C PRO A 39 -2.51 7.11 8.18
N ILE A 40 -3.71 7.28 8.74
CA ILE A 40 -4.88 7.78 8.02
C ILE A 40 -5.21 9.14 8.61
N LYS A 41 -5.29 10.18 7.76
CA LYS A 41 -5.81 11.49 8.18
C LYS A 41 -7.28 11.33 8.54
N THR A 42 -7.54 11.04 9.81
CA THR A 42 -8.86 11.10 10.41
C THR A 42 -8.91 12.40 11.19
N THR A 43 -9.81 13.30 10.83
CA THR A 43 -10.10 14.47 11.66
C THR A 43 -10.63 13.95 12.99
N LYS A 44 -9.77 13.80 14.00
CA LYS A 44 -10.18 13.27 15.31
C LYS A 44 -10.94 14.34 16.09
N THR A 45 -12.21 14.05 16.34
CA THR A 45 -13.03 14.63 17.41
C THR A 45 -12.32 14.45 18.75
N LEU A 46 -12.30 15.52 19.55
CA LEU A 46 -11.74 15.57 20.90
C LEU A 46 -12.35 14.47 21.80
N HIS A 47 -11.53 13.68 22.51
CA HIS A 47 -11.71 13.33 23.94
C HIS A 47 -10.67 12.27 24.41
N PRO A 48 -9.72 12.62 25.29
CA PRO A 48 -8.62 11.73 25.72
C PRO A 48 -8.83 11.08 27.12
N ALA A 49 -9.92 10.34 27.39
CA ALA A 49 -10.22 9.90 28.77
C ALA A 49 -10.54 8.41 29.04
N ALA A 50 -10.30 7.46 28.12
CA ALA A 50 -10.62 6.04 28.36
C ALA A 50 -9.60 5.04 27.77
N ALA A 51 -8.32 5.16 28.14
CA ALA A 51 -7.22 4.50 27.43
C ALA A 51 -6.84 3.06 27.88
N ALA A 52 -7.40 2.50 28.97
CA ALA A 52 -6.85 1.24 29.54
C ALA A 52 -7.72 -0.03 29.35
N GLN A 53 -9.02 0.08 29.05
CA GLN A 53 -9.92 -1.10 28.92
C GLN A 53 -10.38 -1.39 27.48
N GLN A 54 -9.93 -0.60 26.50
CA GLN A 54 -10.44 -0.65 25.12
C GLN A 54 -9.43 -1.22 24.11
N GLN A 55 -8.31 -1.81 24.52
CA GLN A 55 -7.25 -2.22 23.58
C GLN A 55 -7.71 -3.21 22.50
N HIS A 56 -8.62 -4.14 22.83
CA HIS A 56 -9.17 -5.10 21.85
C HIS A 56 -10.17 -4.45 20.90
N GLN A 57 -11.04 -3.57 21.42
CA GLN A 57 -12.00 -2.82 20.59
C GLN A 57 -11.30 -1.80 19.69
N GLN A 58 -10.23 -1.19 20.18
CA GLN A 58 -9.43 -0.20 19.46
C GLN A 58 -8.58 -0.83 18.35
N HIS A 59 -8.04 -2.04 18.56
CA HIS A 59 -7.37 -2.81 17.50
C HIS A 59 -8.33 -3.27 16.40
N GLN A 60 -9.54 -3.72 16.75
CA GLN A 60 -10.55 -4.10 15.76
C GLN A 60 -11.05 -2.88 14.98
N HIS A 61 -11.21 -1.73 15.65
CA HIS A 61 -11.59 -0.49 15.02
C HIS A 61 -10.48 0.01 14.06
N SER A 62 -9.21 0.00 14.48
CA SER A 62 -8.10 0.37 13.60
C SER A 62 -7.97 -0.57 12.40
N ALA A 63 -8.14 -1.88 12.60
CA ALA A 63 -8.16 -2.86 11.51
C ALA A 63 -9.26 -2.59 10.48
N SER A 64 -10.49 -2.27 10.94
CA SER A 64 -11.59 -1.92 10.04
C SER A 64 -11.34 -0.63 9.25
N LEU A 65 -10.69 0.36 9.87
CA LEU A 65 -10.34 1.62 9.20
C LEU A 65 -9.25 1.40 8.15
N SER A 66 -8.22 0.62 8.46
CA SER A 66 -7.15 0.25 7.52
C SER A 66 -7.68 -0.54 6.32
N LEU A 67 -8.62 -1.47 6.56
CA LEU A 67 -9.31 -2.22 5.50
C LEU A 67 -10.08 -1.25 4.59
N HIS A 68 -10.94 -0.41 5.18
CA HIS A 68 -11.73 0.55 4.40
C HIS A 68 -10.82 1.47 3.59
N ARG A 69 -9.73 1.95 4.19
CA ARG A 69 -8.76 2.81 3.50
C ARG A 69 -8.04 2.10 2.36
N THR A 70 -7.69 0.84 2.54
CA THR A 70 -7.09 0.00 1.50
C THR A 70 -8.00 -0.07 0.27
N HIS A 71 -9.32 -0.27 0.49
CA HIS A 71 -10.31 -0.29 -0.59
C HIS A 71 -10.41 1.06 -1.28
N GLN A 72 -10.52 2.17 -0.53
CA GLN A 72 -10.60 3.50 -1.13
C GLN A 72 -9.36 3.85 -1.99
N LEU A 73 -8.15 3.48 -1.54
CA LEU A 73 -6.90 3.71 -2.30
C LEU A 73 -6.86 2.86 -3.57
N THR A 74 -7.32 1.61 -3.49
CA THR A 74 -7.36 0.68 -4.62
C THR A 74 -8.38 1.13 -5.67
N ASP A 75 -9.57 1.57 -5.23
CA ASP A 75 -10.61 2.09 -6.11
C ASP A 75 -10.16 3.38 -6.81
N LEU A 76 -9.48 4.28 -6.08
CA LEU A 76 -8.89 5.48 -6.67
C LEU A 76 -7.84 5.11 -7.73
N TYR A 77 -6.93 4.18 -7.43
CA TYR A 77 -5.95 3.70 -8.42
C TYR A 77 -6.63 3.15 -9.68
N ASN A 78 -7.63 2.28 -9.51
CA ASN A 78 -8.36 1.69 -10.63
C ASN A 78 -9.05 2.77 -11.47
N SER A 79 -9.69 3.75 -10.83
CA SER A 79 -10.31 4.91 -11.49
C SER A 79 -9.30 5.70 -12.31
N LEU A 80 -8.12 6.00 -11.75
CA LEU A 80 -7.05 6.74 -12.44
C LEU A 80 -6.41 5.93 -13.59
N SER A 81 -6.33 4.61 -13.44
CA SER A 81 -5.72 3.72 -14.43
C SER A 81 -6.63 3.42 -15.62
N ALA A 82 -7.94 3.50 -15.43
CA ALA A 82 -8.91 3.29 -16.49
C ALA A 82 -8.91 4.52 -17.42
N SER A 83 -8.60 4.31 -18.71
CA SER A 83 -8.62 5.37 -19.74
C SER A 83 -10.01 5.98 -20.00
N ASP A 84 -11.04 5.51 -19.28
CA ASP A 84 -12.43 5.87 -19.51
C ASP A 84 -12.88 6.93 -18.50
N THR A 85 -12.89 8.18 -18.94
CA THR A 85 -13.24 9.39 -18.17
C THR A 85 -14.71 9.45 -17.74
N LEU A 86 -15.49 8.38 -17.96
CA LEU A 86 -16.94 8.34 -17.73
C LEU A 86 -17.35 7.89 -16.32
N ARG A 87 -16.42 7.40 -15.49
CA ARG A 87 -16.73 7.11 -14.08
C ARG A 87 -16.50 8.37 -13.25
N ARG A 88 -17.53 9.22 -13.18
CA ARG A 88 -17.57 10.33 -12.22
C ARG A 88 -17.30 9.76 -10.82
N PRO A 89 -16.27 10.24 -10.09
CA PRO A 89 -16.07 9.86 -8.69
C PRO A 89 -17.36 10.13 -7.93
N THR A 90 -17.85 9.15 -7.17
CA THR A 90 -18.92 9.42 -6.20
C THR A 90 -18.44 10.52 -5.27
N SER A 91 -19.32 11.41 -4.80
CA SER A 91 -18.94 12.57 -3.96
C SER A 91 -18.26 12.21 -2.62
N ALA A 92 -18.11 10.91 -2.31
CA ALA A 92 -17.40 10.35 -1.16
C ALA A 92 -16.09 9.63 -1.54
N ALA A 93 -15.69 9.65 -2.82
CA ALA A 93 -14.45 9.07 -3.29
C ALA A 93 -13.26 9.96 -2.91
N LEU A 94 -12.15 9.34 -2.51
CA LEU A 94 -10.92 10.07 -2.20
C LEU A 94 -10.40 10.79 -3.44
N SER A 95 -10.05 12.07 -3.26
CA SER A 95 -9.31 12.80 -4.29
C SER A 95 -7.82 12.53 -4.15
N PRO A 96 -7.04 12.56 -5.25
CA PRO A 96 -5.58 12.55 -5.22
C PRO A 96 -4.98 13.56 -4.23
N GLU A 97 -5.60 14.73 -4.12
CA GLU A 97 -5.14 15.85 -3.30
C GLU A 97 -5.33 15.61 -1.79
N ASP A 98 -6.25 14.73 -1.39
CA ASP A 98 -6.53 14.39 0.01
C ASP A 98 -5.55 13.35 0.58
N LEU A 99 -4.69 12.77 -0.26
CA LEU A 99 -3.77 11.72 0.16
C LEU A 99 -2.60 12.27 0.98
N THR A 100 -2.24 11.54 2.03
CA THR A 100 -0.92 11.72 2.67
C THR A 100 0.19 11.25 1.74
N GLU A 101 1.43 11.67 1.99
CA GLU A 101 2.59 11.19 1.23
C GLU A 101 2.73 9.66 1.27
N THR A 102 2.46 9.04 2.43
CA THR A 102 2.50 7.59 2.61
C THR A 102 1.42 6.87 1.80
N GLU A 103 0.20 7.44 1.76
CA GLU A 103 -0.90 6.90 0.95
C GLU A 103 -0.63 7.07 -0.54
N TRP A 104 -0.09 8.22 -0.94
CA TRP A 104 0.34 8.48 -2.30
C TRP A 104 1.43 7.49 -2.72
N PHE A 105 2.42 7.26 -1.86
CA PHE A 105 3.48 6.29 -2.12
C PHE A 105 2.95 4.85 -2.25
N TYR A 106 2.01 4.45 -1.38
CA TYR A 106 1.32 3.17 -1.50
C TYR A 106 0.59 3.06 -2.84
N LEU A 107 -0.19 4.08 -3.22
CA LEU A 107 -0.94 4.11 -4.48
C LEU A 107 0.00 4.06 -5.70
N LEU A 108 1.09 4.83 -5.68
CA LEU A 108 2.12 4.77 -6.71
C LEU A 108 2.69 3.36 -6.84
N CYS A 109 2.87 2.63 -5.74
CA CYS A 109 3.35 1.26 -5.81
C CYS A 109 2.46 0.38 -6.67
N LEU A 110 1.12 0.54 -6.67
CA LEU A 110 0.21 -0.28 -7.47
C LEU A 110 0.46 -0.16 -8.99
N SER A 111 1.04 0.96 -9.43
CA SER A 111 1.35 1.23 -10.86
C SER A 111 2.58 0.50 -11.39
N PHE A 112 3.44 -0.03 -10.52
CA PHE A 112 4.68 -0.64 -10.95
C PHE A 112 4.47 -2.05 -11.51
N SER A 113 5.38 -2.47 -12.38
CA SER A 113 5.56 -3.86 -12.75
C SER A 113 7.04 -4.18 -12.81
N PHE A 114 7.39 -5.46 -12.63
CA PHE A 114 8.77 -5.89 -12.54
C PHE A 114 9.02 -7.10 -13.43
N PRO A 115 9.84 -6.97 -14.48
CA PRO A 115 10.37 -8.13 -15.17
C PRO A 115 11.16 -9.03 -14.20
N PRO A 116 11.14 -10.36 -14.38
CA PRO A 116 12.00 -11.25 -13.60
C PRO A 116 13.47 -10.81 -13.67
N GLY A 117 14.11 -10.66 -12.51
CA GLY A 117 15.50 -10.21 -12.38
C GLY A 117 15.70 -8.70 -12.24
N PHE A 118 14.66 -7.89 -12.42
CA PHE A 118 14.73 -6.42 -12.38
C PHE A 118 13.98 -5.82 -11.19
N GLY A 119 14.53 -4.74 -10.62
CA GLY A 119 14.06 -4.18 -9.36
C GLY A 119 14.14 -5.17 -8.19
N LEU A 120 13.68 -4.77 -7.00
CA LEU A 120 13.69 -5.67 -5.84
C LEU A 120 12.75 -6.86 -6.01
N PRO A 121 11.46 -6.69 -6.41
CA PRO A 121 10.55 -7.82 -6.51
C PRO A 121 11.00 -8.83 -7.59
N GLY A 122 11.45 -8.34 -8.75
CA GLY A 122 11.94 -9.20 -9.83
C GLY A 122 13.21 -9.97 -9.45
N LYS A 123 14.17 -9.33 -8.76
CA LYS A 123 15.38 -10.00 -8.25
C LYS A 123 15.04 -11.07 -7.23
N ALA A 124 14.17 -10.77 -6.25
CA ALA A 124 13.74 -11.72 -5.24
C ALA A 124 13.04 -12.94 -5.87
N TYR A 125 12.14 -12.70 -6.83
CA TYR A 125 11.42 -13.73 -7.56
C TYR A 125 12.35 -14.67 -8.34
N CYS A 126 13.28 -14.12 -9.15
CA CYS A 126 14.24 -14.93 -9.92
C CYS A 126 15.17 -15.76 -9.03
N LYS A 127 15.67 -15.17 -7.95
CA LYS A 127 16.61 -15.83 -7.04
C LYS A 127 15.93 -16.79 -6.07
N LYS A 128 14.60 -16.73 -5.94
CA LYS A 128 13.81 -17.44 -4.91
C LYS A 128 14.37 -17.19 -3.51
N LYS A 129 14.77 -15.94 -3.24
CA LYS A 129 15.39 -15.52 -1.99
C LYS A 129 14.74 -14.25 -1.47
N HIS A 130 14.69 -14.12 -0.16
CA HIS A 130 14.26 -12.88 0.49
C HIS A 130 15.31 -11.79 0.29
N VAL A 131 14.84 -10.55 0.15
CA VAL A 131 15.68 -9.36 0.08
C VAL A 131 15.18 -8.39 1.13
N TRP A 132 16.08 -7.90 1.97
CA TRP A 132 15.79 -6.93 3.02
C TRP A 132 16.60 -5.67 2.79
N ILE A 133 15.97 -4.51 2.97
CA ILE A 133 16.57 -3.21 2.78
C ILE A 133 16.14 -2.30 3.94
N THR A 134 17.10 -1.56 4.47
CA THR A 134 16.91 -0.45 5.43
C THR A 134 17.45 0.83 4.80
N GLY A 135 16.89 1.99 5.15
CA GLY A 135 17.32 3.26 4.55
C GLY A 135 17.04 3.34 3.05
N ALA A 136 15.86 2.87 2.61
CA ALA A 136 15.54 2.77 1.18
C ALA A 136 15.61 4.11 0.42
N ASN A 137 15.45 5.24 1.13
CA ASN A 137 15.60 6.61 0.67
C ASN A 137 17.05 7.01 0.34
N GLU A 138 18.04 6.25 0.81
CA GLU A 138 19.48 6.48 0.62
C GLU A 138 20.11 5.54 -0.41
N ILE A 139 19.33 4.59 -0.92
CA ILE A 139 19.81 3.57 -1.86
C ILE A 139 19.70 4.07 -3.30
N ASP A 140 20.66 3.66 -4.13
CA ASP A 140 20.66 3.93 -5.58
C ASP A 140 19.31 3.54 -6.21
N SER A 141 18.72 4.47 -6.97
CA SER A 141 17.45 4.27 -7.67
C SER A 141 17.51 3.13 -8.70
N LYS A 142 18.70 2.71 -9.14
CA LYS A 142 18.89 1.48 -9.93
C LYS A 142 18.58 0.20 -9.15
N ILE A 143 18.74 0.22 -7.83
CA ILE A 143 18.46 -0.92 -6.94
C ILE A 143 16.99 -0.87 -6.51
N PHE A 144 16.53 0.31 -6.11
CA PHE A 144 15.15 0.57 -5.72
C PHE A 144 14.61 1.76 -6.50
N SER A 145 13.92 1.50 -7.61
CA SER A 145 13.38 2.53 -8.50
C SER A 145 12.44 3.52 -7.81
N ARG A 146 11.94 3.16 -6.63
CA ARG A 146 11.06 3.96 -5.78
C ARG A 146 11.82 4.74 -4.69
N ALA A 147 13.15 4.68 -4.62
CA ALA A 147 13.96 5.33 -3.59
C ALA A 147 13.74 6.84 -3.53
N ILE A 148 13.63 7.48 -4.69
CA ILE A 148 13.37 8.93 -4.81
C ILE A 148 11.98 9.27 -4.26
N LEU A 149 11.00 8.40 -4.49
CA LEU A 149 9.62 8.57 -4.04
C LEU A 149 9.46 8.25 -2.54
N ALA A 150 10.42 7.54 -1.94
CA ALA A 150 10.41 7.15 -0.53
C ALA A 150 11.11 8.18 0.38
N LYS A 151 11.63 9.28 -0.18
CA LYS A 151 12.12 10.41 0.63
C LYS A 151 10.93 11.18 1.19
N VAL A 152 10.77 11.08 2.50
CA VAL A 152 10.02 12.01 3.35
C VAL A 152 11.02 13.02 3.92
#